data_AF-A0A2E6MTD1-F1
#
_entry.id   AF-A0A2E6MTD1-F1
#
_cell.length_a   1.000
_cell.length_b   1.000
_cell.length_c   1.000
_cell.angle_alpha   90.00
_cell.angle_beta   90.00
_cell.angle_gamma   90.00
#
_symmetry.space_group_name_H-M   'P 1'
#
loop_
_entity.id
_entity.type
_entity.pdbx_description
1 polymer ?
#
loop_
_entity_poly.entity_id
_entity_poly.type
_entity_poly.pdbx_seq_one_letter_code
_entity_poly.pdbx_strand_id
1 'polypeptide(L)'
;MANMKHIGRIKKTGRKVAVVFRTIPGDPDSALVVQTENIKDADHDKLMTLIESNTGQTADELADAMTRTPLGDGSMMLNSFHLTGKLTKVSTSDIEMTPDTASTISLDELNKMIAEQKGVSVADLAVGGSSVETIATAETVPSGEASATVEAAKEQPLSDEQLANNMRADADRLFKEATELRKQAEDLDPSKSGKSSGKA
;
A
#
# COMPACT_ATOMS: atom_id res chain seq x y z
N MET A 1 9.85 29.03 -6.98
CA MET A 1 8.84 28.60 -5.99
C MET A 1 9.10 27.14 -5.69
N ALA A 2 9.00 26.73 -4.42
CA ALA A 2 9.29 25.36 -4.01
C ALA A 2 8.13 24.44 -4.41
N ASN A 3 8.46 23.32 -5.07
CA ASN A 3 7.50 22.31 -5.49
C ASN A 3 7.26 21.34 -4.30
N MET A 4 6.01 21.15 -3.89
CA MET A 4 5.63 20.38 -2.71
C MET A 4 4.93 19.08 -3.12
N LYS A 5 5.67 17.97 -3.15
CA LYS A 5 5.17 16.69 -3.68
C LYS A 5 4.00 16.09 -2.92
N HIS A 6 3.87 16.37 -1.62
CA HIS A 6 2.92 15.70 -0.73
C HIS A 6 1.73 16.59 -0.32
N ILE A 7 1.56 17.75 -0.96
CA ILE A 7 0.42 18.63 -0.71
C ILE A 7 -0.65 18.40 -1.77
N GLY A 8 -1.89 18.23 -1.31
CA GLY A 8 -3.05 18.14 -2.16
C GLY A 8 -4.27 18.84 -1.60
N ARG A 9 -5.39 18.67 -2.29
CA ARG A 9 -6.71 19.13 -1.90
C ARG A 9 -7.75 18.06 -2.21
N ILE A 10 -8.80 18.01 -1.40
CA ILE A 10 -9.97 17.16 -1.68
C ILE A 10 -10.80 17.82 -2.78
N LYS A 11 -11.07 17.13 -3.89
CA LYS A 11 -11.84 17.67 -5.03
C LYS A 11 -13.20 18.24 -4.63
N LYS A 12 -13.91 17.51 -3.78
CA LYS A 12 -15.29 17.84 -3.36
C LYS A 12 -15.38 19.09 -2.49
N THR A 13 -14.38 19.33 -1.64
CA THR A 13 -14.44 20.38 -0.61
C THR A 13 -13.41 21.48 -0.80
N GLY A 14 -12.41 21.28 -1.66
CA GLY A 14 -11.27 22.18 -1.85
C GLY A 14 -10.33 22.26 -0.63
N ARG A 15 -10.57 21.45 0.42
CA ARG A 15 -9.80 21.49 1.65
C ARG A 15 -8.41 20.91 1.44
N LYS A 16 -7.40 21.59 1.98
CA LYS A 16 -6.00 21.17 1.87
C LYS A 16 -5.74 19.93 2.72
N VAL A 17 -4.97 19.02 2.16
CA VAL A 17 -4.58 17.77 2.80
C VAL A 17 -3.11 17.47 2.55
N ALA A 18 -2.47 16.83 3.51
CA ALA A 18 -1.17 16.20 3.33
C ALA A 18 -1.39 14.74 2.94
N VAL A 19 -0.80 14.31 1.82
CA VAL A 19 -0.89 12.92 1.36
C VAL A 19 0.23 12.12 2.01
N VAL A 20 -0.15 11.19 2.89
CA VAL A 20 0.77 10.37 3.68
C VAL A 20 1.21 9.14 2.89
N PHE A 21 0.22 8.45 2.31
CA PHE A 21 0.41 7.34 1.37
C PHE A 21 -0.39 7.61 0.11
N ARG A 22 0.23 7.50 -1.06
CA ARG A 22 -0.45 7.64 -2.36
C ARG A 22 -1.27 6.43 -2.76
N THR A 23 -0.88 5.25 -2.30
CA THR A 23 -1.54 3.97 -2.54
C THR A 23 -1.44 3.11 -1.28
N ILE A 24 -2.39 2.20 -1.07
CA ILE A 24 -2.41 1.28 0.07
C ILE A 24 -2.16 -0.14 -0.44
N PRO A 25 -1.36 -0.96 0.26
CA PRO A 25 -1.17 -2.37 -0.12
C PRO A 25 -2.51 -3.11 -0.21
N GLY A 26 -2.77 -3.74 -1.35
CA GLY A 26 -4.03 -4.44 -1.63
C GLY A 26 -5.22 -3.54 -2.02
N ASP A 27 -5.07 -2.21 -1.99
CA ASP A 27 -6.10 -1.23 -2.37
C ASP A 27 -5.45 -0.03 -3.09
N PRO A 28 -5.06 -0.19 -4.38
CA PRO A 28 -4.34 0.84 -5.15
C PRO A 28 -5.17 2.10 -5.43
N ASP A 29 -6.49 1.98 -5.37
CA ASP A 29 -7.42 3.10 -5.61
C ASP A 29 -7.67 3.91 -4.34
N SER A 30 -7.06 3.55 -3.21
CA SER A 30 -7.15 4.27 -1.95
C SER A 30 -5.82 4.91 -1.56
N ALA A 31 -5.91 6.12 -1.02
CA ALA A 31 -4.81 6.88 -0.43
C ALA A 31 -5.09 7.16 1.05
N LEU A 32 -4.03 7.45 1.80
CA LEU A 32 -4.13 7.88 3.18
C LEU A 32 -3.72 9.34 3.30
N VAL A 33 -4.60 10.17 3.84
CA VAL A 33 -4.39 11.62 3.94
C VAL A 33 -4.59 12.12 5.35
N VAL A 34 -3.89 13.21 5.68
CA VAL A 34 -4.11 14.00 6.90
C VAL A 34 -4.77 15.31 6.51
N GLN A 35 -5.94 15.57 7.10
CA GLN A 35 -6.60 16.87 6.98
C GLN A 35 -5.92 17.84 7.95
N THR A 36 -5.23 18.83 7.40
CA THR A 36 -4.38 19.77 8.18
C THR A 36 -5.19 20.68 9.10
N GLU A 37 -6.50 20.79 8.89
CA GLU A 37 -7.42 21.54 9.74
C GLU A 37 -7.87 20.78 11.00
N ASN A 38 -7.73 19.45 11.02
CA ASN A 38 -8.21 18.61 12.13
C ASN A 38 -7.12 18.32 13.17
N ILE A 39 -5.92 18.87 12.99
CA ILE A 39 -4.76 18.70 13.86
C ILE A 39 -4.54 19.96 14.70
N LYS A 40 -3.81 19.84 15.80
CA LYS A 40 -3.47 20.97 16.66
C LYS A 40 -2.46 21.87 15.95
N ASP A 41 -2.49 23.18 16.20
CA ASP A 41 -1.61 24.17 15.57
C ASP A 41 -0.11 23.80 15.70
N ALA A 42 0.32 23.32 16.87
CA ALA A 42 1.70 22.90 17.08
C ALA A 42 2.11 21.68 16.22
N ASP A 43 1.19 20.75 15.99
CA ASP A 43 1.44 19.57 15.15
C ASP A 43 1.35 19.93 13.66
N HIS A 44 0.50 20.90 13.33
CA HIS A 44 0.38 21.48 12.00
C HIS A 44 1.69 22.10 11.54
N ASP A 45 2.28 22.97 12.36
CA ASP A 45 3.52 23.66 12.00
C ASP A 45 4.68 22.68 11.82
N LYS A 46 4.72 21.63 12.65
CA LYS A 46 5.69 20.52 12.50
C LYS A 46 5.48 19.73 11.22
N LEU A 47 4.23 19.40 10.88
CA LEU A 47 3.91 18.70 9.65
C LEU A 47 4.29 19.53 8.43
N MET A 48 3.98 20.82 8.41
CA MET A 48 4.36 21.72 7.31
C MET A 48 5.88 21.84 7.20
N THR A 49 6.59 22.01 8.31
CA THR A 49 8.06 22.02 8.32
C THR A 49 8.64 20.73 7.76
N LEU A 50 8.05 19.58 8.10
CA LEU A 50 8.47 18.28 7.57
C LEU A 50 8.22 18.18 6.07
N ILE A 51 7.05 18.61 5.59
CA ILE A 51 6.72 18.61 4.17
C ILE A 51 7.70 19.51 3.40
N GLU A 52 8.02 20.70 3.91
CA GLU A 52 8.96 21.62 3.26
C GLU A 52 10.42 21.16 3.35
N SER A 53 10.74 20.25 4.29
CA SER A 53 12.10 19.76 4.49
C SER A 53 12.59 18.89 3.33
N ASN A 54 13.92 18.80 3.20
CA ASN A 54 14.54 17.91 2.22
C ASN A 54 14.10 16.45 2.43
N THR A 55 14.03 15.97 3.68
CA THR A 55 13.59 14.61 4.01
C THR A 55 12.19 14.33 3.49
N GLY A 56 11.26 15.28 3.70
CA GLY A 56 9.89 15.17 3.19
C GLY A 56 9.84 15.16 1.67
N GLN A 57 10.58 16.06 1.00
CA GLN A 57 10.57 16.15 -0.47
C GLN A 57 11.32 15.03 -1.19
N THR A 58 12.28 14.36 -0.54
CA THR A 58 13.01 13.23 -1.12
C THR A 58 12.30 11.89 -0.94
N ALA A 59 11.39 11.79 0.02
CA ALA A 59 10.66 10.56 0.28
C ALA A 59 9.67 10.27 -0.87
N ASP A 60 9.50 8.98 -1.18
CA ASP A 60 8.46 8.54 -2.12
C ASP A 60 7.07 8.71 -1.48
N GLU A 61 6.97 8.33 -0.21
CA GLU A 61 5.78 8.50 0.64
C GLU A 61 6.12 9.36 1.85
N LEU A 62 5.25 10.31 2.19
CA LEU A 62 5.47 11.21 3.34
C LEU A 62 5.53 10.43 4.66
N ALA A 63 4.89 9.25 4.71
CA ALA A 63 4.94 8.33 5.84
C ALA A 63 6.38 8.00 6.27
N ASP A 64 7.30 7.81 5.32
CA ASP A 64 8.70 7.46 5.62
C ASP A 64 9.42 8.57 6.39
N ALA A 65 9.08 9.82 6.09
CA ALA A 65 9.57 10.98 6.82
C ALA A 65 8.86 11.13 8.18
N MET A 66 7.55 10.87 8.22
CA MET A 66 6.72 11.00 9.44
C MET A 66 7.04 9.95 10.50
N THR A 67 7.47 8.75 10.13
CA THR A 67 7.88 7.71 11.08
C THR A 67 9.11 8.11 11.89
N ARG A 68 9.97 8.98 11.35
CA ARG A 68 11.23 9.42 11.96
C ARG A 68 11.13 10.78 12.64
N THR A 69 9.98 11.45 12.54
CA THR A 69 9.81 12.83 12.99
C THR A 69 9.04 12.88 14.31
N PRO A 70 9.63 13.38 15.40
CA PRO A 70 8.92 13.55 16.67
C PRO A 70 8.00 14.79 16.69
N LEU A 71 6.81 14.62 17.25
CA LEU A 71 5.89 15.71 17.61
C LEU A 71 6.36 16.46 18.86
N GLY A 72 5.62 17.50 19.28
CA GLY A 72 6.01 18.37 20.40
C GLY A 72 6.12 17.63 21.73
N ASP A 73 5.39 16.54 21.86
CA ASP A 73 5.33 15.65 23.02
C ASP A 73 6.37 14.52 22.99
N GLY A 74 7.21 14.45 21.94
CA GLY A 74 8.22 13.41 21.75
C GLY A 74 7.71 12.12 21.10
N SER A 75 6.41 12.00 20.85
CA SER A 75 5.83 10.87 20.13
C SER A 75 6.15 10.92 18.63
N MET A 76 6.24 9.77 17.95
CA MET A 76 6.47 9.75 16.50
C MET A 76 5.22 10.19 15.74
N MET A 77 5.37 11.11 14.79
CA MET A 77 4.27 11.78 14.10
C MET A 77 3.29 10.82 13.45
N LEU A 78 3.77 9.84 12.68
CA LEU A 78 2.88 8.88 12.02
C LEU A 78 2.06 8.06 13.03
N ASN A 79 2.70 7.55 14.07
CA ASN A 79 2.05 6.74 15.09
C ASN A 79 0.99 7.56 15.84
N SER A 80 1.32 8.79 16.22
CA SER A 80 0.39 9.68 16.92
C SER A 80 -0.81 10.05 16.07
N PHE A 81 -0.62 10.31 14.78
CA PHE A 81 -1.74 10.59 13.88
C PHE A 81 -2.60 9.35 13.62
N HIS A 82 -2.02 8.15 13.64
CA HIS A 82 -2.77 6.90 13.58
C HIS A 82 -3.62 6.68 14.83
N LEU A 83 -3.01 6.76 16.03
CA LEU A 83 -3.69 6.54 17.31
C LEU A 83 -4.77 7.58 17.60
N THR A 84 -4.59 8.81 17.13
CA THR A 84 -5.57 9.90 17.31
C THR A 84 -6.61 9.99 16.19
N GLY A 85 -6.61 9.04 15.25
CA GLY A 85 -7.60 8.97 14.17
C GLY A 85 -7.53 10.14 13.18
N LYS A 86 -6.34 10.71 12.95
CA LYS A 86 -6.10 11.85 12.04
C LYS A 86 -5.76 11.41 10.61
N LEU A 87 -5.53 10.12 10.41
CA LEU A 87 -5.35 9.50 9.11
C LEU A 87 -6.71 9.07 8.54
N THR A 88 -7.06 9.61 7.39
CA THR A 88 -8.32 9.31 6.71
C THR A 88 -8.04 8.59 5.41
N LYS A 89 -8.68 7.43 5.21
CA LYS A 89 -8.67 6.73 3.92
C LYS A 89 -9.60 7.44 2.94
N VAL A 90 -9.11 7.74 1.75
CA VAL A 90 -9.85 8.42 0.69
C VAL A 90 -9.55 7.76 -0.65
N SER A 91 -10.47 7.86 -1.60
CA SER A 91 -10.20 7.42 -2.98
C SER A 91 -9.11 8.30 -3.59
N THR A 92 -8.17 7.71 -4.34
CA THR A 92 -7.16 8.45 -5.11
C THR A 92 -7.81 9.41 -6.10
N SER A 93 -8.96 9.03 -6.68
CA SER A 93 -9.73 9.87 -7.59
C SER A 93 -10.30 11.14 -6.94
N ASP A 94 -10.47 11.16 -5.62
CA ASP A 94 -11.05 12.28 -4.86
C ASP A 94 -10.00 13.32 -4.44
N ILE A 95 -8.72 13.05 -4.69
CA ILE A 95 -7.59 13.92 -4.31
C ILE A 95 -6.94 14.54 -5.55
N GLU A 96 -6.69 15.84 -5.49
CA GLU A 96 -5.84 16.58 -6.43
C GLU A 96 -4.55 16.99 -5.76
N MET A 97 -3.44 16.62 -6.36
CA MET A 97 -2.12 17.08 -5.97
C MET A 97 -1.88 18.48 -6.49
N THR A 98 -1.31 19.33 -5.63
CA THR A 98 -0.96 20.72 -5.97
C THR A 98 0.54 20.92 -5.73
N PRO A 99 1.40 20.33 -6.59
CA PRO A 99 2.85 20.41 -6.44
C PRO A 99 3.36 21.85 -6.52
N ASP A 100 2.75 22.69 -7.34
CA ASP A 100 2.95 24.13 -7.35
C ASP A 100 1.60 24.87 -7.33
N THR A 101 1.64 26.20 -7.33
CA THR A 101 0.43 27.03 -7.33
C THR A 101 -0.28 27.11 -8.69
N ALA A 102 0.30 26.54 -9.75
CA ALA A 102 -0.18 26.71 -11.13
C ALA A 102 -0.71 25.41 -11.75
N SER A 103 -0.23 24.27 -11.27
CA SER A 103 -0.52 22.93 -11.76
C SER A 103 -1.26 22.14 -10.70
N THR A 104 -2.32 21.47 -11.16
CA THR A 104 -3.13 20.57 -10.37
C THR A 104 -3.23 19.28 -11.16
N ILE A 105 -2.88 18.16 -10.54
CA ILE A 105 -2.94 16.84 -11.17
C ILE A 105 -3.72 15.92 -10.24
N SER A 106 -4.58 15.07 -10.79
CA SER A 106 -5.32 14.10 -10.01
C SER A 106 -4.38 13.00 -9.47
N LEU A 107 -4.59 12.55 -8.23
CA LEU A 107 -3.67 11.59 -7.60
C LEU A 107 -3.64 10.24 -8.34
N ASP A 108 -4.76 9.80 -8.90
CA ASP A 108 -4.85 8.59 -9.73
C ASP A 108 -4.03 8.68 -11.02
N GLU A 109 -4.13 9.81 -11.74
CA GLU A 109 -3.33 10.08 -12.94
C GLU A 109 -1.84 10.14 -12.61
N LEU A 110 -1.51 10.77 -11.48
CA LEU A 110 -0.14 10.85 -11.02
C LEU A 110 0.43 9.46 -10.67
N ASN A 111 -0.35 8.61 -10.01
CA ASN A 111 0.07 7.25 -9.68
C ASN A 111 0.31 6.44 -10.97
N LYS A 112 -0.55 6.59 -11.99
CA LYS A 112 -0.33 5.96 -13.31
C LYS A 112 0.98 6.43 -13.97
N MET A 113 1.25 7.73 -13.96
CA MET A 113 2.51 8.26 -14.51
C MET A 113 3.75 7.73 -13.76
N ILE A 114 3.68 7.61 -12.43
CA ILE A 114 4.79 7.05 -11.64
C ILE A 114 4.97 5.56 -11.91
N ALA A 115 3.87 4.81 -12.03
CA ALA A 115 3.89 3.39 -12.39
C ALA A 115 4.56 3.17 -13.76
N GLU A 116 4.19 3.97 -14.77
CA GLU A 116 4.80 3.94 -16.10
C GLU A 116 6.30 4.29 -16.06
N GLN A 117 6.68 5.30 -15.27
CA GLN A 117 8.08 5.70 -15.11
C GLN A 117 8.93 4.65 -14.39
N LYS A 118 8.35 3.95 -13.41
CA LYS A 118 9.00 2.87 -12.64
C LYS A 118 8.91 1.50 -13.34
N GLY A 119 8.08 1.36 -14.38
CA GLY A 119 7.86 0.11 -15.10
C GLY A 119 7.07 -0.95 -14.32
N VAL A 120 6.27 -0.53 -13.34
CA VAL A 120 5.49 -1.42 -12.45
C VAL A 120 3.99 -1.11 -12.56
N SER A 121 3.10 -1.97 -12.04
CA SER A 121 1.68 -1.65 -11.99
C SER A 121 1.37 -0.68 -10.84
N VAL A 122 0.23 0.03 -10.89
CA VAL A 122 -0.21 0.92 -9.80
C VAL A 122 -0.41 0.15 -8.48
N ALA A 123 -0.77 -1.14 -8.55
CA ALA A 123 -0.88 -2.02 -7.38
C ALA A 123 0.46 -2.28 -6.69
N ASP A 124 1.55 -2.28 -7.46
CA ASP A 124 2.90 -2.54 -6.95
C ASP A 124 3.59 -1.27 -6.43
N LEU A 125 2.97 -0.09 -6.58
CA LEU A 125 3.50 1.18 -6.09
C LEU A 125 3.38 1.35 -4.57
N ALA A 126 2.46 0.63 -3.93
CA ALA A 126 2.23 0.78 -2.50
C ALA A 126 3.47 0.34 -1.73
N VAL A 127 3.99 1.22 -0.86
CA VAL A 127 5.08 0.86 0.06
C VAL A 127 4.51 -0.15 1.07
N GLY A 128 4.93 -1.40 0.91
CA GLY A 128 4.34 -2.59 1.56
C GLY A 128 3.68 -3.59 0.61
N GLY A 129 3.58 -3.25 -0.68
CA GLY A 129 3.03 -4.08 -1.77
C GLY A 129 4.07 -4.70 -2.70
N SER A 130 5.37 -4.53 -2.42
CA SER A 130 6.43 -5.37 -2.99
C SER A 130 7.04 -6.25 -1.89
N SER A 131 6.34 -7.33 -1.55
CA SER A 131 7.02 -8.63 -1.51
C SER A 131 6.77 -9.32 -2.85
N VAL A 132 7.22 -8.65 -3.91
CA VAL A 132 7.69 -9.32 -5.12
C VAL A 132 9.12 -8.84 -5.34
N GLU A 133 9.95 -9.00 -4.30
CA GLU A 133 11.20 -9.67 -4.58
C GLU A 133 10.83 -11.14 -4.84
N THR A 134 10.79 -11.51 -6.12
CA THR A 134 11.25 -12.85 -6.49
C THR A 134 12.73 -12.94 -6.16
N ILE A 135 13.05 -12.97 -4.88
CA ILE A 135 14.24 -13.57 -4.30
C ILE A 135 13.67 -14.42 -3.16
N ALA A 136 13.63 -15.71 -3.43
CA ALA A 136 13.45 -16.82 -2.51
C ALA A 136 13.27 -16.48 -1.01
N THR A 137 12.07 -16.79 -0.52
CA THR A 137 11.81 -17.62 0.68
C THR A 137 11.89 -17.00 2.08
N ALA A 138 10.77 -17.24 2.80
CA ALA A 138 10.55 -17.23 4.26
C ALA A 138 10.53 -15.84 4.93
N GLU A 139 9.55 -15.44 5.74
CA GLU A 139 8.54 -16.19 6.49
C GLU A 139 7.39 -15.20 6.82
N THR A 140 6.16 -15.58 6.49
CA THR A 140 4.94 -14.87 6.91
C THR A 140 4.60 -15.28 8.34
N VAL A 141 4.53 -14.32 9.27
CA VAL A 141 3.84 -14.51 10.55
C VAL A 141 2.42 -13.95 10.40
N PRO A 142 1.35 -14.76 10.49
CA PRO A 142 0.00 -14.24 10.59
C PRO A 142 -0.30 -13.82 12.04
N SER A 143 -0.88 -12.64 12.18
CA SER A 143 -1.55 -12.19 13.41
C SER A 143 -2.91 -12.89 13.51
N GLY A 144 -3.21 -13.48 14.67
CA GLY A 144 -4.51 -14.07 14.97
C GLY A 144 -4.67 -14.28 16.48
N GLU A 145 -5.64 -13.58 17.05
CA GLU A 145 -5.97 -13.51 18.48
C GLU A 145 -6.32 -14.89 19.09
N ALA A 146 -5.71 -15.23 20.23
CA ALA A 146 -6.36 -15.96 21.31
C ALA A 146 -5.49 -15.97 22.57
N SER A 147 -6.18 -15.84 23.70
CA SER A 147 -5.65 -15.82 25.06
C SER A 147 -4.85 -17.07 25.44
N ALA A 148 -3.96 -16.85 26.42
CA ALA A 148 -3.43 -17.79 27.41
C ALA A 148 -2.04 -18.42 27.17
N THR A 149 -1.19 -18.09 28.16
CA THR A 149 -0.08 -18.87 28.74
C THR A 149 1.28 -18.86 28.04
N VAL A 150 2.18 -18.15 28.72
CA VAL A 150 3.64 -18.26 28.70
C VAL A 150 4.08 -19.73 28.76
N GLU A 151 4.93 -20.14 27.82
CA GLU A 151 6.04 -21.04 28.10
C GLU A 151 7.09 -20.92 26.99
N ALA A 152 8.25 -20.38 27.35
CA ALA A 152 9.43 -20.34 26.51
C ALA A 152 9.96 -21.77 26.33
N ALA A 153 9.78 -22.34 25.14
CA ALA A 153 10.34 -23.64 24.78
C ALA A 153 11.06 -23.54 23.43
N LYS A 154 12.38 -23.36 23.53
CA LYS A 154 13.45 -23.80 22.62
C LYS A 154 13.08 -23.93 21.14
N GLU A 155 13.59 -23.01 20.34
CA GLU A 155 13.84 -23.19 18.91
C GLU A 155 14.51 -24.55 18.67
N GLN A 156 13.72 -25.49 18.14
CA GLN A 156 14.22 -26.65 17.43
C GLN A 156 13.89 -26.41 15.96
N PRO A 157 14.87 -26.49 15.03
CA PRO A 157 14.58 -26.34 13.61
C PRO A 157 13.57 -27.43 13.18
N LEU A 158 12.58 -27.05 12.36
CA LEU A 158 11.60 -27.96 11.77
C LEU A 158 12.32 -29.15 11.13
N SER A 159 11.89 -30.37 11.45
CA SER A 159 12.48 -31.59 10.87
C SER A 159 12.15 -31.69 9.38
N ASP A 160 13.06 -32.27 8.59
CA ASP A 160 12.93 -32.42 7.12
C ASP A 160 11.61 -33.10 6.71
N GLU A 161 11.08 -33.99 7.55
CA GLU A 161 9.82 -34.69 7.31
C GLU A 161 8.59 -33.75 7.45
N GLN A 162 8.62 -32.83 8.41
CA GLN A 162 7.57 -31.82 8.57
C GLN A 162 7.60 -30.79 7.43
N LEU A 163 8.81 -30.41 6.99
CA LEU A 163 8.96 -29.54 5.82
C LEU A 163 8.42 -30.21 4.54
N ALA A 164 8.74 -31.49 4.32
CA ALA A 164 8.26 -32.24 3.16
C ALA A 164 6.72 -32.38 3.14
N ASN A 165 6.08 -32.55 4.29
CA ASN A 165 4.63 -32.63 4.38
C ASN A 165 3.96 -31.28 4.07
N ASN A 166 4.53 -30.17 4.56
CA ASN A 166 4.05 -28.83 4.21
C ASN A 166 4.18 -28.57 2.71
N MET A 167 5.32 -28.92 2.10
CA MET A 167 5.53 -28.76 0.65
C MET A 167 4.53 -29.55 -0.20
N ARG A 168 4.15 -30.77 0.22
CA ARG A 168 3.11 -31.55 -0.46
C ARG A 168 1.73 -30.90 -0.33
N ALA A 169 1.38 -30.44 0.87
CA ALA A 169 0.10 -29.77 1.10
C ALA A 169 -0.03 -28.46 0.29
N ASP A 170 1.06 -27.69 0.18
CA ASP A 170 1.11 -26.49 -0.65
C ASP A 170 0.98 -26.80 -2.14
N ALA A 171 1.64 -27.87 -2.62
CA ALA A 171 1.51 -28.31 -4.01
C ALA A 171 0.07 -28.70 -4.36
N ASP A 172 -0.61 -29.43 -3.47
CA ASP A 172 -2.00 -29.85 -3.68
C ASP A 172 -2.97 -28.65 -3.70
N ARG A 173 -2.71 -27.63 -2.87
CA ARG A 173 -3.50 -26.39 -2.85
C ARG A 173 -3.28 -25.58 -4.13
N LEU A 174 -2.04 -25.37 -4.54
CA LEU A 174 -1.70 -24.67 -5.77
C LEU A 174 -2.27 -25.36 -7.01
N PHE A 175 -2.29 -26.70 -7.02
CA PHE A 175 -2.90 -27.45 -8.10
C PHE A 175 -4.41 -27.18 -8.20
N LYS A 176 -5.13 -27.16 -7.06
CA LYS A 176 -6.55 -26.81 -7.03
C LYS A 176 -6.81 -25.40 -7.55
N GLU A 177 -6.08 -24.42 -7.05
CA GLU A 177 -6.20 -23.02 -7.49
C GLU A 177 -5.92 -22.88 -9.00
N ALA A 178 -4.88 -23.56 -9.50
CA ALA A 178 -4.56 -23.57 -10.93
C ALA A 178 -5.68 -24.20 -11.79
N THR A 179 -6.31 -25.27 -11.30
CA THR A 179 -7.45 -25.89 -12.00
C THR A 179 -8.68 -24.99 -12.02
N GLU A 180 -8.97 -24.30 -10.92
CA GLU A 180 -10.09 -23.36 -10.85
C GLU A 180 -9.88 -22.15 -11.77
N LEU A 181 -8.67 -21.60 -11.81
CA LEU A 181 -8.31 -20.52 -12.72
C LEU A 181 -8.42 -20.93 -14.19
N ARG A 182 -8.03 -22.17 -14.54
CA ARG A 182 -8.23 -22.70 -15.90
C ARG A 182 -9.71 -22.82 -16.26
N LYS A 183 -10.54 -23.29 -15.33
CA LYS A 183 -11.99 -23.37 -15.53
C LYS A 183 -12.60 -21.99 -15.72
N GLN A 184 -12.22 -21.00 -14.90
CA GLN A 184 -12.66 -19.62 -15.06
C GLN A 184 -12.23 -19.03 -16.41
N ALA A 185 -11.02 -19.33 -16.87
CA ALA A 185 -10.54 -18.91 -18.18
C ALA A 185 -11.35 -19.54 -19.33
N GLU A 186 -11.73 -20.82 -19.22
CA GLU A 186 -12.58 -21.52 -20.20
C GLU A 186 -14.02 -21.00 -20.20
N ASP A 187 -14.58 -20.65 -19.03
CA ASP A 187 -15.90 -20.02 -18.92
C ASP A 187 -15.92 -18.61 -19.54
N LEU A 188 -14.81 -17.88 -19.45
CA LEU A 188 -14.66 -16.52 -20.02
C LEU A 188 -14.45 -16.55 -21.55
N ASP A 189 -13.79 -17.57 -22.09
CA ASP A 189 -13.62 -17.77 -23.55
C ASP A 189 -13.96 -19.21 -23.98
N PRO A 190 -15.26 -19.55 -24.10
CA PRO A 190 -15.69 -20.88 -24.54
C PRO A 190 -15.42 -21.15 -26.03
N SER A 191 -14.84 -20.20 -26.79
CA SER A 191 -14.84 -20.22 -28.25
C SER A 191 -13.77 -21.13 -28.89
N LYS A 192 -12.88 -21.76 -28.11
CA LYS A 192 -11.87 -22.71 -28.63
C LYS A 192 -12.20 -24.20 -28.51
N SER A 193 -13.28 -24.61 -27.84
CA SER A 193 -13.69 -26.03 -27.77
C SER A 193 -14.84 -26.41 -28.72
N GLY A 194 -15.35 -25.49 -29.55
CA GLY A 194 -16.60 -25.69 -30.30
C GLY A 194 -16.60 -25.40 -31.80
N LYS A 195 -15.45 -25.30 -32.50
CA LYS A 195 -15.40 -25.19 -33.98
C LYS A 195 -14.42 -26.17 -34.63
N SER A 196 -14.74 -27.45 -34.53
CA SER A 196 -14.31 -28.44 -35.53
C SER A 196 -15.36 -29.55 -35.69
N SER A 197 -16.50 -29.23 -36.32
CA SER A 197 -17.18 -30.17 -37.22
C SER A 197 -18.14 -29.41 -38.13
N GLY A 198 -17.76 -29.30 -39.41
CA GLY A 198 -18.55 -28.61 -40.41
C GLY A 198 -17.83 -28.39 -41.74
N LYS A 199 -17.39 -29.47 -42.41
CA LYS A 199 -17.49 -29.70 -43.88
C LYS A 199 -16.56 -30.84 -44.35
N ALA A 200 -17.15 -31.97 -44.72
CA ALA A 200 -17.08 -32.60 -46.06
C ALA A 200 -18.03 -33.81 -46.06
#